data_AF-A1HND3-F1
#
_entry.id   AF-A1HND3-F1
#
_cell.length_a   1.000
_cell.length_b   1.000
_cell.length_c   1.000
_cell.angle_alpha   90.00
_cell.angle_beta   90.00
_cell.angle_gamma   90.00
#
_symmetry.space_group_name_H-M   'P 1'
#
loop_
_entity.id
_entity.type
_entity.pdbx_description
1 polymer ?
#
loop_
_entity_poly.entity_id
_entity_poly.type
_entity_poly.pdbx_seq_one_letter_code
_entity_poly.pdbx_strand_id
1 'polypeptide(L)' 'MSRHPMALFTIFPGKCRSLFQFRPAAASFLHDLRRKKVLVICRSGNRSSQATKLLRNNGFTNVYNVLGGMNHWPGPVEK' A
#
# COMPACT_ATOMS: atom_id res chain seq x y z
N MET A 1 -11.21 -17.71 -19.45
CA MET A 1 -11.99 -16.77 -18.61
C MET A 1 -11.11 -16.22 -17.49
N SER A 2 -11.06 -14.88 -17.40
CA SER A 2 -10.65 -14.02 -16.27
C SER A 2 -9.36 -14.29 -15.48
N ARG A 3 -8.27 -13.66 -15.95
CA ARG A 3 -7.09 -13.32 -15.15
C ARG A 3 -7.48 -12.23 -14.14
N HIS A 4 -7.42 -12.52 -12.85
CA HIS A 4 -7.56 -11.52 -11.79
C HIS A 4 -6.19 -10.89 -11.50
N PRO A 5 -5.98 -9.57 -11.70
CA PRO A 5 -4.81 -8.90 -11.19
C PRO A 5 -5.09 -8.45 -9.74
N MET A 6 -4.86 -9.34 -8.77
CA MET A 6 -4.89 -8.99 -7.35
C MET A 6 -3.61 -8.23 -7.02
N ALA A 7 -3.63 -6.93 -7.26
CA ALA A 7 -2.70 -6.02 -6.63
C ALA A 7 -3.01 -5.95 -5.12
N LEU A 8 -1.94 -5.90 -4.33
CA LEU A 8 -1.89 -5.31 -2.99
C LEU A 8 -2.12 -6.24 -1.79
N PHE A 9 -1.09 -6.99 -1.41
CA PHE A 9 -0.79 -7.27 -0.01
C PHE A 9 0.73 -7.35 0.18
N THR A 10 1.36 -6.23 0.55
CA THR A 10 2.69 -6.26 1.16
C THR A 10 2.54 -5.92 2.63
N ILE A 11 2.27 -6.96 3.42
CA ILE A 11 2.45 -6.97 4.87
C ILE A 11 3.97 -7.02 5.10
N PHE A 12 4.58 -5.92 5.51
CA PHE A 12 5.92 -5.96 6.10
C PHE A 12 5.76 -6.08 7.62
N PRO A 13 6.03 -7.27 8.21
CA PRO A 13 6.11 -7.40 9.65
C PRO A 13 7.40 -6.73 10.11
N GLY A 14 7.27 -5.83 11.09
CA GLY A 14 8.31 -5.39 12.03
C GLY A 14 9.75 -5.24 11.53
N LYS A 15 10.12 -4.04 11.07
CA LYS A 15 11.28 -3.31 11.61
C LYS A 15 11.32 -1.89 11.07
N CYS A 16 11.31 -0.93 11.98
CA CYS A 16 11.87 0.38 11.74
C CYS A 16 13.35 0.20 11.40
N ARG A 17 13.72 0.30 10.12
CA ARG A 17 15.10 0.56 9.76
C ARG A 17 15.08 1.50 8.56
N SER A 18 15.41 2.75 8.87
CA SER A 18 15.90 3.75 7.93
C SER A 18 16.95 3.10 7.02
N LEU A 19 16.55 2.73 5.82
CA LEU A 19 17.38 2.69 4.62
C LEU A 19 16.48 2.36 3.44
N PHE A 20 16.30 3.39 2.63
CA PHE A 20 15.65 3.43 1.34
C PHE A 20 16.44 2.55 0.34
N GLN A 21 16.47 1.24 0.53
CA GLN A 21 16.94 0.32 -0.51
C GLN A 21 15.75 -0.12 -1.35
N PHE A 22 15.33 0.79 -2.22
CA PHE A 22 14.61 0.44 -3.42
C PHE A 22 15.53 -0.45 -4.28
N ARG A 23 15.37 -1.77 -4.16
CA ARG A 23 15.89 -2.72 -5.15
C ARG A 23 15.36 -2.27 -6.53
N PRO A 24 16.23 -2.05 -7.55
CA PRO A 24 15.82 -1.49 -8.83
C PRO A 24 14.92 -2.42 -9.68
N ALA A 25 14.63 -3.64 -9.20
CA ALA A 25 13.70 -4.57 -9.84
C ALA A 25 12.21 -4.17 -9.70
N ALA A 26 11.86 -3.17 -8.89
CA ALA A 26 10.46 -2.76 -8.64
C ALA A 26 10.00 -1.54 -9.46
N ALA A 27 10.87 -0.93 -10.27
CA ALA A 27 10.58 0.35 -10.93
C ALA A 27 9.42 0.27 -11.95
N SER A 28 9.36 -0.81 -12.74
CA SER A 28 8.27 -1.04 -13.69
C SER A 28 6.93 -1.32 -12.99
N PHE A 29 6.97 -2.12 -11.92
CA PHE A 29 5.77 -2.44 -11.13
C PHE A 29 5.15 -1.20 -10.48
N LEU A 30 5.97 -0.26 -10.01
CA LEU A 30 5.47 1.02 -9.50
C LEU A 30 4.75 1.85 -10.56
N HIS A 31 5.24 1.82 -11.81
CA HIS A 31 4.61 2.58 -12.89
C HIS A 31 3.18 2.10 -13.17
N ASP A 32 2.94 0.79 -13.11
CA ASP A 32 1.59 0.21 -13.23
C ASP A 32 0.70 0.52 -12.02
N LEU A 33 1.27 0.60 -10.83
CA LEU A 33 0.53 0.93 -9.61
C LEU A 33 0.02 2.38 -9.58
N ARG A 34 0.64 3.30 -10.31
CA ARG A 34 0.20 4.71 -10.39
C ARG A 34 -1.21 4.85 -10.97
N ARG A 35 -1.62 3.92 -11.84
CA ARG A 35 -2.96 3.90 -12.46
C ARG A 35 -3.96 3.03 -11.69
N LYS A 36 -3.48 2.05 -10.93
CA LYS A 36 -4.32 1.12 -10.16
C LYS A 36 -4.78 1.74 -8.84
N LYS A 37 -5.91 1.26 -8.33
CA LYS A 37 -6.39 1.65 -6.99
C LYS A 37 -5.47 1.04 -5.93
N VAL A 38 -4.88 1.90 -5.11
CA VAL A 38 -3.98 1.52 -4.01
C VAL A 38 -4.65 1.87 -2.68
N LEU A 39 -4.93 0.85 -1.87
CA LEU A 39 -5.49 0.98 -0.53
C LEU A 39 -4.36 0.83 0.51
N VAL A 40 -4.05 1.90 1.21
CA VAL A 40 -3.01 1.89 2.25
C VAL A 40 -3.68 1.72 3.60
N ILE A 41 -3.30 0.68 4.32
CA ILE A 41 -3.84 0.34 5.63
C ILE A 41 -2.69 0.12 6.62
N CYS A 42 -2.88 0.59 7.86
CA CYS A 42 -1.99 0.27 8.97
C CYS A 42 -2.84 -0.17 10.17
N ARG A 43 -2.25 -0.41 11.35
CA ARG A 43 -3.00 -0.86 12.53
C ARG A 43 -4.16 0.07 12.92
N SER A 44 -3.91 1.38 13.02
CA SER A 44 -4.87 2.39 13.55
C SER A 44 -5.22 3.54 12.61
N GLY A 45 -4.63 3.60 11.40
CA GLY A 45 -4.87 4.64 10.40
C GLY A 45 -3.86 5.81 10.36
N ASN A 46 -3.06 6.06 11.40
CA ASN A 46 -2.15 7.21 11.43
C ASN A 46 -0.96 7.10 10.46
N ARG A 47 -0.31 5.93 10.40
CA ARG A 47 0.86 5.72 9.52
C ARG A 47 0.46 5.65 8.05
N SER A 48 -0.69 5.04 7.76
CA SER A 48 -1.23 4.95 6.41
C SER A 48 -1.67 6.30 5.86
N SER A 49 -2.11 7.23 6.72
CA SER A 49 -2.37 8.63 6.32
C SER A 49 -1.10 9.33 5.80
N GLN A 50 0.03 9.22 6.52
CA GLN A 50 1.31 9.80 6.10
C GLN A 50 1.83 9.15 4.81
N ALA A 51 1.76 7.82 4.72
CA ALA A 51 2.17 7.09 3.52
C ALA A 51 1.31 7.47 2.30
N THR A 52 0.00 7.66 2.47
CA THR A 52 -0.91 8.09 1.40
C THR A 52 -0.54 9.48 0.88
N LYS A 53 -0.20 10.43 1.77
CA LYS A 53 0.28 11.76 1.37
C LYS A 53 1.57 11.67 0.57
N LEU A 54 2.53 10.88 1.03
CA LEU A 54 3.80 10.68 0.33
C LEU A 54 3.57 10.07 -1.06
N LEU A 55 2.71 9.05 -1.19
CA LEU A 55 2.39 8.45 -2.48
C LEU A 55 1.69 9.43 -3.43
N ARG A 56 0.75 10.25 -2.93
CA ARG A 56 0.12 11.30 -3.75
C ARG A 56 1.15 12.31 -4.25
N ASN A 57 2.08 12.74 -3.40
CA ASN A 57 3.17 13.65 -3.79
C ASN A 57 4.11 13.04 -4.84
N ASN A 58 4.27 11.71 -4.84
CA ASN A 58 5.04 10.97 -5.85
C ASN A 58 4.24 10.72 -7.15
N GLY A 59 3.05 11.31 -7.31
CA GLY A 59 2.27 11.24 -8.54
C GLY A 59 1.44 9.96 -8.69
N PHE A 60 1.04 9.34 -7.59
CA PHE A 60 0.01 8.31 -7.57
C PHE A 60 -1.37 8.96 -7.39
N THR A 61 -2.27 8.78 -8.36
CA THR A 61 -3.58 9.45 -8.37
C THR A 61 -4.63 8.70 -7.55
N ASN A 62 -4.55 7.38 -7.53
CA ASN A 62 -5.61 6.52 -6.99
C ASN A 62 -5.22 5.89 -5.63
N VAL A 63 -4.77 6.70 -4.66
CA VAL A 63 -4.36 6.22 -3.33
C VAL A 63 -5.38 6.60 -2.26
N TYR A 64 -5.83 5.58 -1.51
CA TYR A 64 -6.85 5.70 -0.47
C TYR A 64 -6.31 5.20 0.88
N ASN A 65 -6.57 5.98 1.93
CA ASN A 65 -6.27 5.58 3.30
C ASN A 65 -7.50 4.88 3.90
N VAL A 66 -7.30 3.70 4.48
CA VAL A 66 -8.36 3.03 5.24
C VAL A 66 -8.45 3.63 6.64
N LEU A 67 -9.58 4.28 6.94
CA LEU A 67 -9.86 4.86 8.25
C LEU A 67 -10.10 3.75 9.28
N GLY A 68 -9.60 3.94 10.51
CA GLY A 68 -9.64 2.91 11.56
C GLY A 68 -8.60 1.79 11.39
N GLY A 69 -7.93 1.70 10.24
CA GLY A 69 -6.88 0.73 10.00
C GLY A 69 -7.37 -0.73 10.04
N MET A 70 -6.47 -1.66 10.34
CA MET A 70 -6.78 -3.10 10.47
C MET A 70 -7.80 -3.38 11.58
N ASN A 71 -7.88 -2.53 12.61
CA ASN A 71 -8.84 -2.71 13.70
C ASN A 71 -10.31 -2.61 13.23
N HIS A 72 -10.55 -1.89 12.14
CA HIS A 72 -11.89 -1.70 11.55
C HIS A 72 -12.01 -2.38 10.18
N TRP A 73 -11.09 -3.28 9.83
CA TRP A 73 -11.11 -3.98 8.55
C TRP A 73 -12.20 -5.07 8.56
N PRO A 74 -13.24 -4.97 7.72
CA PRO A 74 -14.34 -5.94 7.71
C PRO A 74 -14.06 -7.16 6.81
N GLY A 75 -12.96 -7.15 6.06
CA GLY A 75 -12.63 -8.20 5.11
C GLY A 75 -11.97 -9.41 5.75
N PRO A 76 -11.94 -10.56 5.04
CA PRO A 76 -11.20 -11.73 5.49
C PRO A 76 -9.71 -11.38 5.61
N VAL A 77 -9.10 -11.85 6.70
CA VAL A 77 -7.66 -11.77 6.94
C VAL A 77 -7.14 -13.20 6.88
N GLU A 78 -6.37 -13.52 5.84
CA GLU A 78 -5.60 -14.77 5.82
C GLU A 78 -4.47 -14.65 6.86
N LYS A 79 -4.35 -15.66 7.71
CA LYS A 79 -3.34 -15.74 8.77
C LYS A 79 -2.11 -16.47 8.27
#